data_AF-A0A2V2UCT1-F1
#
_entry.id   AF-A0A2V2UCT1-F1
#
_cell.length_a   1.000
_cell.length_b   1.000
_cell.length_c   1.000
_cell.angle_alpha   90.00
_cell.angle_beta   90.00
_cell.angle_gamma   90.00
#
_symmetry.space_group_name_H-M   'P 1'
#
loop_
_entity.id
_entity.type
_entity.pdbx_description
1 polymer ?
#
loop_
_entity_poly.entity_id
_entity_poly.type
_entity_poly.pdbx_seq_one_letter_code
_entity_poly.pdbx_strand_id
1 'polypeptide(L)'
;MGINRNKKKLKWKADYENSLYKIYDWDKKLAGYFFPRYGSVESGETGEVDDDGDIGHDEHADELNKSKAKVSGGNLLVPMLKLNLLDVQEGIDLDYTIESLETNLEKTKLWKQWIAENHRESNIVGSGIYTAREDRNMLSIVLSIGSDFILGEREVITKLAPLLDNLHESGLL
;
A
#
# COMPACT_ATOMS: atom_id res chain seq x y z
N MET A 1 -25.52 -13.24 26.82
CA MET A 1 -24.66 -12.04 26.98
C MET A 1 -24.27 -11.56 25.59
N GLY A 2 -24.80 -10.41 25.17
CA GLY A 2 -24.59 -9.88 23.82
C GLY A 2 -23.19 -9.32 23.66
N ILE A 3 -22.50 -9.75 22.60
CA ILE A 3 -21.21 -9.17 22.21
C ILE A 3 -21.52 -7.84 21.53
N ASN A 4 -21.26 -6.75 22.24
CA ASN A 4 -21.40 -5.40 21.74
C ASN A 4 -20.23 -5.08 20.78
N ARG A 5 -20.34 -5.50 19.51
CA ARG A 5 -19.38 -5.15 18.45
C ARG A 5 -19.74 -3.80 17.83
N ASN A 6 -19.59 -2.71 18.58
CA ASN A 6 -19.43 -1.40 17.96
C ASN A 6 -17.97 -1.28 17.48
N LYS A 7 -17.60 -2.06 16.45
CA LYS A 7 -16.39 -1.77 15.66
C LYS A 7 -16.66 -0.44 14.96
N LYS A 8 -16.07 0.64 15.46
CA LYS A 8 -16.07 1.95 14.82
C LYS A 8 -15.45 1.74 13.43
N LYS A 9 -16.28 1.75 12.38
CA LYS A 9 -15.83 1.54 11.01
C LYS A 9 -14.76 2.59 10.69
N LEU A 10 -13.52 2.17 10.46
CA LEU A 10 -12.44 3.08 10.12
C LEU A 10 -12.82 3.78 8.82
N LYS A 11 -12.75 5.11 8.82
CA LYS A 11 -13.21 5.92 7.70
C LYS A 11 -12.00 6.22 6.81
N TRP A 12 -11.68 5.27 5.96
CA TRP A 12 -10.70 5.45 4.90
C TRP A 12 -11.19 6.43 3.84
N LYS A 13 -10.26 7.15 3.22
CA LYS A 13 -10.50 8.02 2.05
C LYS A 13 -9.52 7.65 0.94
N ALA A 14 -9.95 7.76 -0.30
CA ALA A 14 -9.06 7.72 -1.46
C ALA A 14 -9.19 9.04 -2.23
N ASP A 15 -8.06 9.59 -2.69
CA ASP A 15 -8.01 10.70 -3.63
C ASP A 15 -7.27 10.22 -4.89
N TYR A 16 -7.88 10.42 -6.05
CA TYR A 16 -7.26 10.05 -7.31
C TYR A 16 -6.39 11.18 -7.87
N GLU A 17 -5.14 10.85 -8.21
CA GLU A 17 -4.15 11.81 -8.72
C GLU A 17 -3.06 11.06 -9.49
N ASN A 18 -2.61 11.59 -10.63
CA ASN A 18 -1.51 11.04 -11.45
C ASN A 18 -1.65 9.51 -11.67
N SER A 19 -2.82 9.10 -12.16
CA SER A 19 -3.13 7.71 -12.51
C SER A 19 -3.08 6.71 -11.33
N LEU A 20 -3.04 7.18 -10.08
CA LEU A 20 -3.06 6.35 -8.87
C LEU A 20 -4.07 6.87 -7.83
N TYR A 21 -4.31 6.08 -6.78
CA TYR A 21 -5.12 6.49 -5.64
C TYR A 21 -4.26 6.66 -4.39
N LYS A 22 -4.24 7.86 -3.83
CA LYS A 22 -3.69 8.14 -2.50
C LYS A 22 -4.70 7.68 -1.45
N ILE A 23 -4.28 6.86 -0.50
CA ILE A 23 -5.15 6.30 0.55
C ILE A 23 -4.84 6.98 1.86
N TYR A 24 -5.88 7.49 2.53
CA TYR A 24 -5.78 8.17 3.81
C TYR A 24 -6.55 7.44 4.90
N ASP A 25 -5.97 7.44 6.10
CA ASP A 25 -6.62 6.95 7.31
C ASP A 25 -7.68 7.93 7.85
N TRP A 26 -8.28 7.59 8.99
CA TRP A 26 -9.31 8.40 9.65
C TRP A 26 -8.79 9.75 10.19
N ASP A 27 -7.48 9.88 10.40
CA ASP A 27 -6.79 11.10 10.82
C ASP A 27 -6.29 11.93 9.63
N LYS A 28 -6.67 11.54 8.40
CA LYS A 28 -6.25 12.14 7.12
C LYS A 28 -4.74 12.02 6.87
N LYS A 29 -4.07 11.06 7.50
CA LYS A 29 -2.67 10.75 7.22
C LYS A 29 -2.61 9.79 6.04
N LEU A 30 -1.63 9.99 5.18
CA LEU A 30 -1.38 9.10 4.06
C LEU A 30 -0.98 7.72 4.60
N ALA A 31 -1.80 6.71 4.32
CA ALA A 31 -1.60 5.33 4.72
C ALA A 31 -0.97 4.47 3.60
N GLY A 32 -1.07 4.92 2.35
CA GLY A 32 -0.48 4.22 1.22
C GLY A 32 -1.01 4.70 -0.13
N TYR A 33 -0.69 3.92 -1.16
CA TYR A 33 -1.07 4.18 -2.54
C TYR A 33 -1.63 2.92 -3.18
N PHE A 34 -2.65 3.07 -4.02
CA PHE A 34 -3.16 1.98 -4.86
C PHE A 34 -2.96 2.31 -6.32
N PHE A 35 -2.32 1.39 -7.03
CA PHE A 35 -2.00 1.45 -8.46
C PHE A 35 -2.88 0.43 -9.18
N PRO A 36 -4.00 0.84 -9.80
CA PRO A 36 -4.85 -0.09 -10.52
C PRO A 36 -4.13 -0.66 -11.73
N ARG A 37 -4.48 -1.89 -12.12
CA ARG A 37 -3.97 -2.51 -13.34
C ARG A 37 -4.88 -2.13 -14.51
N TYR A 38 -4.59 -1.00 -15.16
CA TYR A 38 -5.39 -0.48 -16.27
C TYR A 38 -5.40 -1.38 -17.52
N GLY A 39 -4.43 -2.30 -17.64
CA GLY A 39 -4.23 -3.11 -18.84
C GLY A 39 -3.43 -2.34 -19.88
N SER A 40 -2.58 -3.00 -20.66
CA SER A 40 -1.89 -2.34 -21.76
C SER A 40 -2.87 -1.97 -22.86
N VAL A 41 -2.88 -0.71 -23.28
CA VAL A 41 -2.88 -0.41 -24.71
C VAL A 41 -1.51 -0.88 -25.23
N GLU A 42 -1.45 -1.50 -26.40
CA GLU A 42 -0.18 -1.87 -27.03
C GLU A 42 0.65 -0.60 -27.34
N SER A 43 1.36 -0.10 -26.34
CA SER A 43 2.54 0.73 -26.45
C SER A 43 3.50 0.19 -25.38
N GLY A 44 4.62 -0.38 -25.83
CA GLY A 44 5.54 -1.20 -25.07
C GLY A 44 6.35 -0.45 -24.01
N GLU A 45 5.68 0.24 -23.10
CA GLU A 45 6.27 0.90 -21.95
C GLU A 45 5.48 0.44 -20.73
N THR A 46 5.99 -0.61 -20.07
CA THR A 46 5.76 -0.76 -18.64
C THR A 46 6.14 0.56 -18.00
N GLY A 47 5.14 1.37 -17.61
CA GLY A 47 5.28 2.75 -17.13
C GLY A 47 6.72 3.14 -16.87
N GLU A 48 7.35 3.78 -17.87
CA GLU A 48 8.70 4.27 -17.72
C GLU A 48 8.68 5.18 -16.50
N VAL A 49 9.41 4.75 -15.48
CA VAL A 49 9.83 5.65 -14.42
C VAL A 49 10.82 6.55 -15.12
N ASP A 50 10.41 7.76 -15.46
CA ASP A 50 11.36 8.77 -15.90
C ASP A 50 12.47 8.87 -14.84
N ASP A 51 13.67 9.25 -15.26
CA ASP A 51 14.91 9.29 -14.44
C ASP A 51 14.76 10.12 -13.13
N ASP A 52 13.66 10.88 -13.01
CA ASP A 52 13.25 11.68 -11.85
C ASP A 52 12.23 11.00 -10.90
N GLY A 53 11.81 9.76 -11.15
CA GLY A 53 10.90 8.99 -10.29
C GLY A 53 9.41 9.32 -10.45
N ASP A 54 9.04 10.16 -11.42
CA ASP A 54 7.63 10.49 -11.68
C ASP A 54 6.94 9.34 -12.44
N ILE A 55 5.69 9.04 -12.09
CA ILE A 55 4.86 8.14 -12.90
C ILE A 55 4.09 9.08 -13.81
N GLY A 56 4.52 9.19 -15.06
CA GLY A 56 3.89 10.06 -16.05
C GLY A 56 2.36 9.90 -16.03
N HIS A 57 1.68 11.04 -16.10
CA HIS A 57 0.22 11.10 -16.18
C HIS A 57 -0.26 10.33 -17.43
N ASP A 58 -0.99 9.24 -17.21
CA ASP A 58 -1.57 8.43 -18.28
C ASP A 58 -3.01 8.89 -18.57
N GLU A 59 -3.20 9.56 -19.70
CA GLU A 59 -4.52 10.00 -20.18
C GLU A 59 -5.51 8.83 -20.33
N HIS A 60 -5.02 7.63 -20.66
CA HIS A 60 -5.85 6.43 -20.75
C HIS A 60 -6.37 5.99 -19.38
N ALA A 61 -5.51 5.97 -18.36
CA ALA A 61 -5.92 5.70 -16.99
C ALA A 61 -7.01 6.67 -16.51
N ASP A 62 -6.89 7.92 -16.94
CA ASP A 62 -7.80 9.03 -16.64
C ASP A 62 -9.20 8.80 -17.24
N GLU A 63 -9.26 8.38 -18.52
CA GLU A 63 -10.50 7.99 -19.20
C GLU A 63 -11.17 6.78 -18.56
N LEU A 64 -10.38 5.76 -18.21
CA LEU A 64 -10.87 4.57 -17.51
C LEU A 64 -11.43 4.92 -16.13
N ASN A 65 -10.80 5.86 -15.42
CA ASN A 65 -11.32 6.29 -14.13
C ASN A 65 -12.61 7.12 -14.27
N LYS A 66 -12.64 8.08 -15.20
CA LYS A 66 -13.84 8.89 -15.50
C LYS A 66 -15.05 8.03 -15.88
N SER A 67 -14.82 6.96 -16.64
CA SER A 67 -15.85 5.99 -17.05
C SER A 67 -16.18 4.94 -15.99
N LYS A 68 -15.50 4.95 -14.82
CA LYS A 68 -15.61 3.92 -13.78
C LYS A 68 -15.41 2.52 -14.33
N ALA A 69 -14.41 2.35 -15.20
CA ALA A 69 -14.10 1.08 -15.83
C ALA A 69 -13.76 0.00 -14.79
N LYS A 70 -13.89 -1.25 -15.21
CA LYS A 70 -13.45 -2.41 -14.42
C LYS A 70 -12.01 -2.76 -14.76
N VAL A 71 -11.21 -3.03 -13.74
CA VAL A 71 -9.82 -3.49 -13.88
C VAL A 71 -9.60 -4.78 -13.08
N SER A 72 -8.69 -5.64 -13.54
CA SER A 72 -8.47 -6.99 -13.00
C SER A 72 -7.59 -7.06 -11.75
N GLY A 73 -7.45 -5.94 -11.03
CA GLY A 73 -6.61 -5.85 -9.84
C GLY A 73 -5.82 -4.56 -9.76
N GLY A 74 -4.79 -4.60 -8.92
CA GLY A 74 -3.85 -3.51 -8.72
C GLY A 74 -2.82 -3.82 -7.65
N ASN A 75 -1.90 -2.90 -7.43
CA ASN A 75 -0.86 -2.98 -6.42
C ASN A 75 -1.17 -2.00 -5.30
N LEU A 76 -1.26 -2.49 -4.06
CA LEU A 76 -1.38 -1.67 -2.86
C LEU A 76 0.00 -1.52 -2.24
N LEU A 77 0.54 -0.29 -2.25
CA LEU A 77 1.80 0.07 -1.60
C LEU A 77 1.49 0.68 -0.23
N VAL A 78 2.07 0.12 0.83
CA VAL A 78 1.92 0.62 2.20
C VAL A 78 3.27 0.65 2.93
N PRO A 79 3.45 1.54 3.93
CA PRO A 79 4.61 1.50 4.81
C PRO A 79 4.76 0.13 5.48
N MET A 80 5.98 -0.41 5.49
CA MET A 80 6.27 -1.73 6.08
C MET A 80 7.08 -1.60 7.36
N LEU A 81 8.23 -0.90 7.28
CA LEU A 81 9.25 -0.81 8.33
C LEU A 81 9.92 0.55 8.26
N LYS A 82 10.24 1.13 9.42
CA LYS A 82 11.13 2.27 9.52
C LYS A 82 12.44 1.80 10.14
N LEU A 83 13.48 1.75 9.32
CA LEU A 83 14.77 1.20 9.72
C LEU A 83 15.41 2.10 10.77
N ASN A 84 15.32 3.43 10.65
CA ASN A 84 15.99 4.40 11.53
C ASN A 84 17.51 4.17 11.68
N LEU A 85 18.12 3.47 10.72
CA LEU A 85 19.54 3.08 10.73
C LEU A 85 20.28 3.57 9.48
N LEU A 86 19.54 4.10 8.49
CA LEU A 86 20.09 4.67 7.28
C LEU A 86 20.16 6.20 7.37
N ASP A 87 20.98 6.80 6.50
CA ASP A 87 21.21 8.25 6.41
C ASP A 87 21.67 8.93 7.71
N VAL A 88 22.36 8.17 8.56
CA VAL A 88 22.93 8.63 9.83
C VAL A 88 24.28 9.33 9.60
N GLN A 89 24.40 10.61 9.99
CA GLN A 89 25.63 11.41 9.83
C GLN A 89 26.59 11.30 11.03
N GLU A 90 26.04 11.19 12.23
CA GLU A 90 26.79 11.00 13.47
C GLU A 90 26.58 9.57 13.95
N GLY A 91 27.63 8.86 14.37
CA GLY A 91 27.53 7.46 14.77
C GLY A 91 26.41 7.21 15.78
N ILE A 92 25.59 6.20 15.51
CA ILE A 92 24.53 5.74 16.43
C ILE A 92 25.09 4.78 17.47
N ASP A 93 24.49 4.82 18.64
CA ASP A 93 24.82 3.91 19.73
C ASP A 93 24.55 2.44 19.36
N LEU A 94 25.39 1.53 19.86
CA LEU A 94 25.31 0.11 19.53
C LEU A 94 24.04 -0.53 20.09
N ASP A 95 23.63 -0.16 21.31
CA ASP A 95 22.43 -0.72 21.94
C ASP A 95 21.17 -0.28 21.17
N TYR A 96 21.12 0.99 20.75
CA TYR A 96 20.07 1.48 19.86
C TYR A 96 20.03 0.73 18.52
N THR A 97 21.21 0.47 17.94
CA THR A 97 21.31 -0.26 16.66
C THR A 97 20.72 -1.66 16.79
N ILE A 98 21.05 -2.37 17.87
CA ILE A 98 20.53 -3.71 18.15
C ILE A 98 19.01 -3.67 18.31
N GLU A 99 18.49 -2.77 19.15
CA GLU A 99 17.05 -2.64 19.41
C GLU A 99 16.26 -2.38 18.12
N SER A 100 16.76 -1.49 17.26
CA SER A 100 16.11 -1.19 15.98
C SER A 100 16.10 -2.39 15.04
N LEU A 101 17.22 -3.13 14.94
CA LEU A 101 17.29 -4.33 14.10
C LEU A 101 16.35 -5.43 14.60
N GLU A 102 16.28 -5.66 15.90
CA GLU A 102 15.40 -6.66 16.51
C GLU A 102 13.93 -6.30 16.27
N THR A 103 13.54 -5.05 16.53
CA THR A 103 12.17 -4.56 16.30
C THR A 103 11.75 -4.72 14.83
N ASN A 104 12.64 -4.32 13.89
CA ASN A 104 12.36 -4.45 12.46
C ASN A 104 12.29 -5.92 12.01
N LEU A 105 13.09 -6.80 12.59
CA LEU A 105 13.01 -8.24 12.34
C LEU A 105 11.68 -8.83 12.81
N GLU A 106 11.21 -8.48 14.00
CA GLU A 106 9.93 -8.92 14.53
C GLU A 106 8.77 -8.46 13.65
N LYS A 107 8.76 -7.17 13.27
CA LYS A 107 7.75 -6.62 12.37
C LYS A 107 7.79 -7.27 10.97
N THR A 108 8.97 -7.60 10.46
CA THR A 108 9.12 -8.35 9.20
C THR A 108 8.53 -9.76 9.30
N LYS A 109 8.77 -10.45 10.41
CA LYS A 109 8.18 -11.78 10.68
C LYS A 109 6.66 -11.70 10.77
N LEU A 110 6.12 -10.66 11.40
CA LEU A 110 4.68 -10.43 11.49
C LEU A 110 4.06 -10.23 10.10
N TRP A 111 4.67 -9.40 9.25
CA TRP A 111 4.25 -9.25 7.85
C TRP A 111 4.24 -10.59 7.10
N LYS A 112 5.33 -11.36 7.21
CA LYS A 112 5.45 -12.67 6.56
C LYS A 112 4.35 -13.65 7.01
N GLN A 113 4.10 -13.72 8.32
CA GLN A 113 3.07 -14.58 8.89
C GLN A 113 1.68 -14.15 8.41
N TRP A 114 1.38 -12.85 8.51
CA TRP A 114 0.09 -12.32 8.12
C TRP A 114 -0.23 -12.60 6.64
N ILE A 115 0.72 -12.40 5.73
CA ILE A 115 0.54 -12.71 4.31
C ILE A 115 0.28 -14.20 4.12
N ALA A 116 1.05 -15.07 4.77
CA ALA A 116 0.87 -16.51 4.67
C ALA A 116 -0.55 -16.95 5.09
N GLU A 117 -1.10 -16.33 6.13
CA GLU A 117 -2.43 -16.64 6.67
C GLU A 117 -3.58 -16.00 5.86
N ASN A 118 -3.40 -14.79 5.32
CA ASN A 118 -4.50 -13.96 4.79
C ASN A 118 -4.51 -13.80 3.26
N HIS A 119 -3.47 -14.25 2.54
CA HIS A 119 -3.34 -13.98 1.10
C HIS A 119 -4.53 -14.45 0.26
N ARG A 120 -5.12 -15.61 0.59
CA ARG A 120 -6.26 -16.17 -0.18
C ARG A 120 -7.52 -15.35 0.00
N GLU A 121 -7.87 -15.03 1.24
CA GLU A 121 -9.08 -14.26 1.57
C GLU A 121 -8.98 -12.82 1.04
N SER A 122 -7.76 -12.28 1.01
CA SER A 122 -7.46 -10.93 0.52
C SER A 122 -7.17 -10.86 -0.99
N ASN A 123 -7.20 -11.99 -1.71
CA ASN A 123 -6.83 -12.10 -3.13
C ASN A 123 -5.43 -11.54 -3.44
N ILE A 124 -4.48 -11.67 -2.50
CA ILE A 124 -3.09 -11.27 -2.70
C ILE A 124 -2.39 -12.38 -3.48
N VAL A 125 -1.90 -12.04 -4.67
CA VAL A 125 -1.23 -12.98 -5.60
C VAL A 125 0.30 -12.81 -5.61
N GLY A 126 0.81 -11.77 -4.95
CA GLY A 126 2.24 -11.50 -4.84
C GLY A 126 2.52 -10.36 -3.86
N SER A 127 3.77 -10.29 -3.40
CA SER A 127 4.26 -9.18 -2.58
C SER A 127 5.71 -8.84 -2.90
N GLY A 128 6.07 -7.56 -2.86
CA GLY A 128 7.44 -7.09 -3.05
C GLY A 128 7.80 -6.01 -2.03
N ILE A 129 9.09 -5.89 -1.68
CA ILE A 129 9.58 -4.88 -0.73
C ILE A 129 10.44 -3.88 -1.49
N TYR A 130 10.21 -2.60 -1.25
CA TYR A 130 10.88 -1.50 -1.93
C TYR A 130 11.27 -0.43 -0.91
N THR A 131 12.31 0.34 -1.17
CA THR A 131 12.57 1.58 -0.43
C THR A 131 11.42 2.56 -0.70
N ALA A 132 10.93 3.25 0.34
CA ALA A 132 9.89 4.24 0.17
C ALA A 132 10.41 5.41 -0.69
N ARG A 133 9.55 5.97 -1.54
CA ARG A 133 9.92 7.04 -2.49
C ARG A 133 10.48 8.27 -1.78
N GLU A 134 9.88 8.64 -0.66
CA GLU A 134 10.17 9.91 0.03
C GLU A 134 11.03 9.73 1.30
N ASP A 135 11.17 8.50 1.80
CA ASP A 135 11.94 8.19 3.01
C ASP A 135 12.86 6.99 2.75
N ARG A 136 14.14 7.29 2.49
CA ARG A 136 15.19 6.28 2.25
C ARG A 136 15.43 5.38 3.46
N ASN A 137 14.98 5.79 4.64
CA ASN A 137 15.06 5.02 5.88
C ASN A 137 13.81 4.18 6.14
N MET A 138 12.88 4.13 5.18
CA MET A 138 11.65 3.36 5.27
C MET A 138 11.58 2.34 4.13
N LEU A 139 11.17 1.13 4.49
CA LEU A 139 10.75 0.13 3.52
C LEU A 139 9.24 0.14 3.40
N SER A 140 8.75 0.03 2.18
CA SER A 140 7.35 -0.17 1.85
C SER A 140 7.15 -1.57 1.27
N ILE A 141 5.95 -2.12 1.49
CA ILE A 141 5.53 -3.38 0.91
C ILE A 141 4.44 -3.13 -0.13
N VAL A 142 4.61 -3.74 -1.29
CA VAL A 142 3.60 -3.82 -2.34
C VAL A 142 2.86 -5.14 -2.19
N LEU A 143 1.54 -5.08 -2.13
CA LEU A 143 0.64 -6.24 -2.19
C LEU A 143 -0.08 -6.22 -3.53
N SER A 144 0.18 -7.22 -4.37
CA SER A 144 -0.51 -7.38 -5.66
C SER A 144 -1.85 -8.06 -5.44
N ILE A 145 -2.95 -7.35 -5.70
CA ILE A 145 -4.32 -7.81 -5.52
C ILE A 145 -4.86 -8.27 -6.88
N GLY A 146 -5.21 -9.56 -6.97
CA GLY A 146 -5.74 -10.19 -8.18
C GLY A 146 -7.26 -10.29 -8.19
N SER A 147 -7.96 -9.21 -7.85
CA SER A 147 -9.44 -9.17 -7.83
C SER A 147 -9.97 -7.95 -8.57
N ASP A 148 -11.14 -8.06 -9.17
CA ASP A 148 -11.73 -6.96 -9.92
C ASP A 148 -12.01 -5.72 -9.04
N PHE A 149 -11.67 -4.55 -9.58
CA PHE A 149 -12.03 -3.24 -9.05
C PHE A 149 -12.89 -2.49 -10.06
N ILE A 150 -13.87 -1.73 -9.55
CA ILE A 150 -14.49 -0.64 -10.29
C ILE A 150 -13.70 0.62 -9.92
N LEU A 151 -13.21 1.34 -10.93
CA LEU A 151 -12.49 2.59 -10.71
C LEU A 151 -13.43 3.68 -10.17
N GLY A 152 -12.86 4.58 -9.38
CA GLY A 152 -13.56 5.62 -8.62
C GLY A 152 -13.16 5.57 -7.16
N GLU A 153 -12.87 6.73 -6.57
CA GLU A 153 -12.35 6.86 -5.20
C GLU A 153 -13.18 6.09 -4.17
N ARG A 154 -14.52 6.26 -4.24
CA ARG A 154 -15.46 5.58 -3.34
C ARG A 154 -15.51 4.07 -3.58
N GLU A 155 -15.48 3.66 -4.83
CA GLU A 155 -15.56 2.24 -5.22
C GLU A 155 -14.29 1.49 -4.81
N VAL A 156 -13.12 2.07 -5.11
CA VAL A 156 -11.80 1.55 -4.71
C VAL A 156 -11.69 1.46 -3.20
N ILE A 157 -12.01 2.54 -2.46
CA ILE A 157 -11.85 2.52 -1.00
C ILE A 157 -12.82 1.53 -0.34
N THR A 158 -14.03 1.36 -0.88
CA THR A 158 -14.99 0.37 -0.36
C THR A 158 -14.45 -1.05 -0.53
N LYS A 159 -13.78 -1.31 -1.66
CA LYS A 159 -13.18 -2.61 -1.96
C LYS A 159 -11.93 -2.89 -1.12
N LEU A 160 -11.10 -1.86 -0.87
CA LEU A 160 -9.88 -1.99 -0.07
C LEU A 160 -10.13 -1.97 1.44
N ALA A 161 -11.20 -1.33 1.92
CA ALA A 161 -11.44 -1.15 3.35
C ALA A 161 -11.33 -2.44 4.18
N PRO A 162 -11.87 -3.61 3.78
CA PRO A 162 -11.70 -4.83 4.56
C PRO A 162 -10.24 -5.27 4.73
N LEU A 163 -9.42 -5.10 3.69
CA LEU A 163 -7.99 -5.38 3.72
C LEU A 163 -7.27 -4.37 4.63
N LEU A 164 -7.55 -3.07 4.47
CA LEU A 164 -6.95 -2.01 5.27
C LEU A 164 -7.32 -2.12 6.76
N ASP A 165 -8.59 -2.44 7.06
CA ASP A 165 -9.06 -2.70 8.42
C ASP A 165 -8.30 -3.88 9.06
N ASN A 166 -8.11 -4.98 8.31
CA ASN A 166 -7.39 -6.15 8.82
C ASN A 166 -5.91 -5.87 9.06
N LEU A 167 -5.24 -5.17 8.13
CA LEU A 167 -3.86 -4.73 8.30
C LEU A 167 -3.70 -3.85 9.54
N HIS A 168 -4.61 -2.91 9.77
CA HIS A 168 -4.60 -2.06 10.95
C HIS A 168 -4.85 -2.85 12.24
N GLU A 169 -5.88 -3.70 12.26
CA GLU A 169 -6.21 -4.55 13.42
C GLU A 169 -5.07 -5.53 13.77
N SER A 170 -4.27 -5.92 12.77
CA SER A 170 -3.08 -6.77 12.93
C SER A 170 -1.82 -5.98 13.31
N GLY A 171 -1.94 -4.67 13.51
CA GLY A 171 -0.83 -3.78 13.86
C GLY A 171 0.20 -3.65 12.74
N LEU A 172 -0.16 -3.89 11.48
CA LEU A 172 0.71 -3.73 10.31
C LEU A 172 0.62 -2.33 9.69
N LEU A 173 -0.51 -1.65 9.90
CA LEU A 173 -0.79 -0.25 9.53
C LEU A 173 -1.16 0.59 10.75
#